data_AF-A0A9D4TH60-F1
#
_entry.id   AF-A0A9D4TH60-F1
#
_cell.length_a   1.000
_cell.length_b   1.000
_cell.length_c   1.000
_cell.angle_alpha   90.00
_cell.angle_beta   90.00
_cell.angle_gamma   90.00
#
_symmetry.space_group_name_H-M   'P 1'
#
loop_
_entity.id
_entity.type
_entity.pdbx_description
1 polymer ?
#
loop_
_entity_poly.entity_id
_entity_poly.type
_entity_poly.pdbx_seq_one_letter_code
_entity_poly.pdbx_strand_id
1 'polypeptide(L)'
;MRVRVTKALFLSLGVLAAICQASPDKESTSWRRAPSSYGTGGYYGGYYGGSSFPGYGAPLPPPPAPAGDLWQCQGVAYDGYLNSCTLWIDSDGDGQLGPGEPSASTVDGAFSFPPTPASRMGALFIEPADEDTRQVGRGSPICHDVSSGMSVRFPFAAPQPTSCSKPLVVTPLTSLLAYGRDAGLTAAALLQSLGLPAGYELETTDSLAAAAAGDGLSKLVYRREAQVVQLTMVVSRLLARHPLYLPATRKALLRALAAQIMGGQGGVGGGRRLLSAGHDAAVPASPASGAAVVDLTQAAFVQSIARAATVDVAALLPADQLHRISSDVLAAVAVAVADLNAVIGGSAGVDDVQKAVLVGTARLEPAVSNMASGALTVGSFQAGSSSPALLKLVQQTVLPGSRPPPLAGLGFYLYVSLAITICAILCATLPLISRSSCRRGLCCAE
;
A
#
# COMPACT_ATOMS: atom_id res chain seq x y z
N MET A 1 -27.17 -48.78 -37.75
CA MET A 1 -26.14 -47.87 -37.21
C MET A 1 -26.80 -46.56 -36.83
N ARG A 2 -26.86 -46.25 -35.53
CA ARG A 2 -27.50 -45.05 -34.99
C ARG A 2 -26.47 -43.92 -34.94
N VAL A 3 -26.71 -42.84 -35.67
CA VAL A 3 -25.94 -41.59 -35.56
C VAL A 3 -26.74 -40.64 -34.67
N ARG A 4 -26.17 -40.29 -33.51
CA ARG A 4 -26.67 -39.22 -32.64
C ARG A 4 -26.02 -37.91 -33.06
N VAL A 5 -26.83 -36.98 -33.54
CA VAL A 5 -26.49 -35.54 -33.58
C VAL A 5 -27.24 -34.89 -32.43
N THR A 6 -26.52 -34.30 -31.48
CA THR A 6 -27.14 -33.52 -30.41
C THR A 6 -26.29 -32.28 -30.09
N LYS A 7 -26.89 -31.13 -30.42
CA LYS A 7 -26.89 -29.86 -29.68
C LYS A 7 -25.54 -29.25 -29.28
N ALA A 8 -25.10 -28.29 -30.09
CA ALA A 8 -24.29 -27.14 -29.65
C ALA A 8 -24.98 -25.86 -30.13
N LEU A 9 -25.86 -25.29 -29.29
CA LEU A 9 -26.32 -23.90 -29.31
C LEU A 9 -27.23 -23.75 -28.09
N PHE A 10 -26.90 -22.82 -27.19
CA PHE A 10 -27.61 -22.34 -25.98
C PHE A 10 -26.70 -22.35 -24.75
N LEU A 11 -25.80 -21.36 -24.67
CA LEU A 11 -25.19 -20.92 -23.41
C LEU A 11 -24.57 -19.53 -23.62
N SER A 12 -25.43 -18.55 -23.85
CA SER A 12 -25.07 -17.13 -23.87
C SER A 12 -26.30 -16.27 -23.63
N LEU A 13 -26.95 -16.43 -22.46
CA LEU A 13 -27.97 -15.53 -21.90
C LEU A 13 -28.38 -16.06 -20.52
N GLY A 14 -27.69 -15.66 -19.45
CA GLY A 14 -27.99 -16.15 -18.10
C GLY A 14 -27.18 -15.54 -16.96
N VAL A 15 -26.67 -14.31 -17.09
CA VAL A 15 -25.87 -13.64 -16.03
C VAL A 15 -26.35 -12.21 -15.74
N LEU A 16 -27.57 -11.85 -16.12
CA LEU A 16 -28.09 -10.47 -15.97
C LEU A 16 -29.37 -10.35 -15.12
N ALA A 17 -29.64 -11.33 -14.26
CA ALA A 17 -30.79 -11.30 -13.35
C ALA A 17 -30.40 -11.73 -11.93
N ALA A 18 -29.60 -10.92 -11.24
CA ALA A 18 -29.37 -11.05 -9.79
C ALA A 18 -28.90 -9.74 -9.12
N ILE A 19 -29.38 -8.58 -9.59
CA ILE A 19 -29.22 -7.30 -8.88
C ILE A 19 -30.57 -6.59 -8.85
N CYS A 20 -31.47 -7.09 -7.99
CA CYS A 20 -32.62 -6.36 -7.46
C CYS A 20 -33.16 -7.19 -6.29
N GLN A 21 -33.49 -6.51 -5.17
CA GLN A 21 -33.93 -7.05 -3.86
C GLN A 21 -32.72 -7.32 -2.93
N ALA A 22 -32.50 -6.65 -1.80
CA ALA A 22 -33.44 -6.06 -0.85
C ALA A 22 -32.82 -4.86 -0.08
N SER A 23 -33.69 -3.90 0.24
CA SER A 23 -33.59 -2.96 1.38
C SER A 23 -34.97 -3.02 2.05
N PRO A 24 -35.06 -3.24 3.36
CA PRO A 24 -35.04 -2.13 4.34
C PRO A 24 -34.21 -2.53 5.60
N ASP A 25 -33.72 -1.64 6.47
CA ASP A 25 -34.48 -0.73 7.33
C ASP A 25 -33.65 0.47 7.79
N LYS A 26 -34.38 1.55 8.09
CA LYS A 26 -33.94 2.76 8.76
C LYS A 26 -33.78 2.48 10.25
N GLU A 27 -32.67 2.90 10.84
CA GLU A 27 -32.72 3.46 12.19
C GLU A 27 -31.68 4.58 12.35
N SER A 28 -32.22 5.73 12.72
CA SER A 28 -31.54 6.97 13.05
C SER A 28 -30.94 6.92 14.45
N THR A 29 -29.71 7.39 14.65
CA THR A 29 -29.35 8.08 15.91
C THR A 29 -28.06 8.91 15.83
N SER A 30 -28.26 10.22 15.95
CA SER A 30 -27.42 11.26 16.59
C SER A 30 -25.90 11.23 16.46
N TRP A 31 -25.39 12.18 15.66
CA TRP A 31 -24.05 12.75 15.79
C TRP A 31 -23.95 13.59 17.07
N ARG A 32 -23.11 13.18 18.03
CA ARG A 32 -22.61 14.10 19.09
C ARG A 32 -21.27 14.66 18.65
N ARG A 33 -21.22 15.99 18.45
CA ARG A 33 -19.99 16.78 18.41
C ARG A 33 -19.36 16.76 19.80
N ALA A 34 -18.08 16.42 19.88
CA ALA A 34 -17.25 16.77 21.03
C ALA A 34 -16.68 18.20 20.82
N PRO A 35 -16.67 19.05 21.86
CA PRO A 35 -16.28 20.45 21.74
C PRO A 35 -14.76 20.65 21.74
N SER A 36 -14.33 21.61 20.92
CA SER A 36 -13.03 22.26 20.97
C SER A 36 -12.89 23.10 22.24
N SER A 37 -11.86 22.86 23.05
CA SER A 37 -11.44 23.77 24.12
C SER A 37 -10.11 24.43 23.76
N TYR A 38 -10.19 25.66 23.24
CA TYR A 38 -9.09 26.61 23.29
C TYR A 38 -9.02 27.18 24.71
N GLY A 39 -7.90 26.98 25.39
CA GLY A 39 -7.59 27.56 26.69
C GLY A 39 -6.35 28.43 26.61
N THR A 40 -6.50 29.67 26.18
CA THR A 40 -5.55 30.76 26.39
C THR A 40 -5.76 31.34 27.79
N GLY A 41 -4.80 31.15 28.70
CA GLY A 41 -4.79 31.77 30.03
C GLY A 41 -3.49 32.52 30.26
N GLY A 42 -3.56 33.85 30.27
CA GLY A 42 -2.44 34.75 30.52
C GLY A 42 -2.03 34.78 32.00
N TYR A 43 -0.74 34.95 32.24
CA TYR A 43 -0.16 35.23 33.55
C TYR A 43 0.07 36.75 33.69
N TYR A 44 -0.59 37.37 34.67
CA TYR A 44 -0.25 38.69 35.21
C TYR A 44 0.19 38.51 36.66
N GLY A 45 1.25 39.24 37.04
CA GLY A 45 1.91 39.14 38.34
C GLY A 45 1.20 39.84 39.51
N GLY A 46 1.78 39.67 40.69
CA GLY A 46 1.42 40.40 41.90
C GLY A 46 2.41 40.14 43.04
N TYR A 47 3.20 41.16 43.36
CA TYR A 47 4.03 41.28 44.58
C TYR A 47 3.17 41.74 45.77
N TYR A 48 3.21 41.02 46.89
CA TYR A 48 3.04 41.51 48.27
C TYR A 48 3.87 40.54 49.14
N GLY A 49 4.77 40.95 50.03
CA GLY A 49 4.55 41.85 51.17
C GLY A 49 4.52 40.99 52.43
N GLY A 50 5.60 41.01 53.21
CA GLY A 50 5.91 40.01 54.23
C GLY A 50 5.10 40.09 55.53
N SER A 51 5.01 38.94 56.19
CA SER A 51 4.76 38.82 57.63
C SER A 51 5.42 37.53 58.14
N SER A 52 6.28 37.69 59.13
CA SER A 52 7.10 36.67 59.80
C SER A 52 6.27 35.68 60.62
N PHE A 53 6.39 34.38 60.31
CA PHE A 53 5.92 33.26 61.12
C PHE A 53 7.12 32.48 61.72
N PRO A 54 7.04 32.02 62.98
CA PRO A 54 8.09 31.23 63.62
C PRO A 54 7.91 29.73 63.33
N GLY A 55 9.00 29.05 62.98
CA GLY A 55 9.09 27.58 62.97
C GLY A 55 9.43 26.96 61.61
N TYR A 56 10.66 27.12 61.13
CA TYR A 56 11.16 26.30 60.02
C TYR A 56 11.59 24.93 60.56
N GLY A 57 10.68 23.96 60.43
CA GLY A 57 11.11 22.57 60.20
C GLY A 57 11.96 22.52 58.92
N ALA A 58 12.88 21.57 58.84
CA ALA A 58 13.72 21.37 57.66
C ALA A 58 12.88 21.44 56.38
N PRO A 59 13.36 22.10 55.31
CA PRO A 59 12.62 22.18 54.06
C PRO A 59 12.25 20.75 53.63
N LEU A 60 10.95 20.52 53.44
CA LEU A 60 10.49 19.30 52.80
C LEU A 60 11.30 19.13 51.51
N PRO A 61 11.80 17.92 51.22
CA PRO A 61 12.47 17.67 49.96
C PRO A 61 11.59 18.21 48.83
N PRO A 62 12.18 18.87 47.81
CA PRO A 62 11.40 19.38 46.70
C PRO A 62 10.51 18.25 46.17
N PRO A 63 9.24 18.55 45.81
CA PRO A 63 8.40 17.55 45.18
C PRO A 63 9.20 16.92 44.03
N PRO A 64 9.20 15.58 43.88
CA PRO A 64 9.91 14.93 42.79
C PRO A 64 9.54 15.63 41.48
N ALA A 65 10.54 15.91 40.65
CA ALA A 65 10.34 16.50 39.33
C ALA A 65 9.17 15.78 38.63
N PRO A 66 8.30 16.50 37.90
CA PRO A 66 7.17 15.89 37.22
C PRO A 66 7.64 14.65 36.44
N ALA A 67 6.84 13.59 36.55
CA ALA A 67 7.06 12.28 35.96
C ALA A 67 7.60 12.41 34.51
N GLY A 68 8.63 11.62 34.21
CA GLY A 68 9.51 11.77 33.06
C GLY A 68 8.82 11.97 31.71
N ASP A 69 9.55 12.62 30.80
CA ASP A 69 9.17 12.99 29.43
C ASP A 69 8.20 11.99 28.78
N LEU A 70 6.90 12.22 28.95
CA LEU A 70 5.86 11.48 28.27
C LEU A 70 5.74 12.03 26.86
N TRP A 71 5.89 11.16 25.88
CA TRP A 71 5.79 11.51 24.47
C TRP A 71 4.40 11.15 23.97
N GLN A 72 3.72 12.12 23.35
CA GLN A 72 2.46 11.88 22.65
C GLN A 72 2.74 11.83 21.15
N CYS A 73 2.89 10.60 20.65
CA CYS A 73 3.28 10.35 19.27
C CYS A 73 2.04 10.18 18.39
N GLN A 74 1.98 10.93 17.31
CA GLN A 74 0.93 10.87 16.30
C GLN A 74 1.56 10.74 14.92
N GLY A 75 0.81 10.21 13.96
CA GLY A 75 1.37 9.93 12.66
C GLY A 75 0.37 9.40 11.64
N VAL A 76 0.93 8.92 10.53
CA VAL A 76 0.19 8.30 9.43
C VAL A 76 0.83 6.97 9.03
N ALA A 77 -0.02 6.01 8.66
CA ALA A 77 0.38 4.72 8.13
C ALA A 77 -0.34 4.46 6.79
N TYR A 78 0.41 4.13 5.75
CA TYR A 78 -0.16 3.98 4.41
C TYR A 78 0.65 3.09 3.43
N ASP A 79 -0.11 2.48 2.51
CA ASP A 79 0.21 1.93 1.18
C ASP A 79 -0.90 2.34 0.18
N GLY A 80 -1.50 3.49 0.47
CA GLY A 80 -2.96 3.66 0.53
C GLY A 80 -3.36 3.73 2.00
N TYR A 81 -4.12 4.74 2.41
CA TYR A 81 -4.33 4.99 3.84
C TYR A 81 -4.90 3.76 4.56
N LEU A 82 -4.27 3.36 5.66
CA LEU A 82 -4.64 2.16 6.39
C LEU A 82 -5.75 2.40 7.40
N ASN A 83 -6.66 1.45 7.56
CA ASN A 83 -7.78 1.56 8.47
C ASN A 83 -8.00 0.26 9.25
N SER A 84 -8.43 0.39 10.51
CA SER A 84 -8.65 -0.72 11.43
C SER A 84 -7.39 -1.57 11.69
N CYS A 85 -6.20 -1.00 11.49
CA CYS A 85 -4.93 -1.67 11.76
C CYS A 85 -4.43 -1.35 13.17
N THR A 86 -3.99 -2.38 13.89
CA THR A 86 -3.29 -2.22 15.18
C THR A 86 -1.83 -1.87 14.92
N LEU A 87 -1.46 -0.63 15.23
CA LEU A 87 -0.07 -0.19 15.29
C LEU A 87 0.43 -0.31 16.73
N TRP A 88 1.63 -0.81 16.93
CA TRP A 88 2.21 -0.99 18.26
C TRP A 88 3.70 -0.64 18.28
N ILE A 89 4.21 -0.38 19.49
CA ILE A 89 5.61 -0.04 19.75
C ILE A 89 6.30 -1.23 20.40
N ASP A 90 7.29 -1.78 19.70
CA ASP A 90 8.16 -2.87 20.14
C ASP A 90 9.11 -2.39 21.24
N SER A 91 8.59 -2.38 22.46
CA SER A 91 9.22 -1.72 23.60
C SER A 91 10.39 -2.51 24.17
N ASP A 92 10.39 -3.83 23.96
CA ASP A 92 11.44 -4.74 24.44
C ASP A 92 12.34 -5.28 23.31
N GLY A 93 11.99 -5.01 22.05
CA GLY A 93 12.82 -5.31 20.88
C GLY A 93 12.72 -6.76 20.41
N ASP A 94 11.68 -7.49 20.79
CA ASP A 94 11.49 -8.89 20.41
C ASP A 94 10.74 -9.06 19.07
N GLY A 95 10.19 -7.97 18.53
CA GLY A 95 9.47 -7.94 17.26
C GLY A 95 8.11 -8.66 17.27
N GLN A 96 7.51 -8.84 18.45
CA GLN A 96 6.19 -9.41 18.67
C GLN A 96 5.34 -8.50 19.58
N LEU A 97 4.04 -8.43 19.31
CA LEU A 97 3.13 -7.67 20.16
C LEU A 97 3.00 -8.35 21.54
N GLY A 98 3.57 -7.72 22.56
CA GLY A 98 3.56 -8.19 23.93
C GLY A 98 2.48 -7.55 24.81
N PRO A 99 2.11 -8.18 25.94
CA PRO A 99 1.24 -7.56 26.93
C PRO A 99 1.80 -6.23 27.45
N GLY A 100 1.00 -5.17 27.35
CA GLY A 100 1.34 -3.86 27.90
C GLY A 100 2.18 -2.98 26.98
N GLU A 101 2.48 -3.41 25.76
CA GLU A 101 3.05 -2.55 24.74
C GLU A 101 2.07 -1.46 24.27
N PRO A 102 2.53 -0.21 24.12
CA PRO A 102 1.69 0.87 23.61
C PRO A 102 1.16 0.51 22.21
N SER A 103 -0.15 0.63 22.04
CA SER A 103 -0.83 0.37 20.78
C SER A 103 -1.84 1.47 20.45
N ALA A 104 -2.11 1.62 19.16
CA ALA A 104 -3.10 2.54 18.61
C ALA A 104 -3.76 1.91 17.38
N SER A 105 -5.03 2.21 17.15
CA SER A 105 -5.71 1.85 15.90
C SER A 105 -5.58 2.95 14.88
N THR A 106 -5.41 2.57 13.62
CA THR A 106 -5.43 3.51 12.48
C THR A 106 -6.86 3.81 12.05
N VAL A 107 -7.11 5.08 11.72
CA VAL A 107 -8.37 5.55 11.12
C VAL A 107 -8.01 6.46 9.95
N ASP A 108 -8.36 6.04 8.73
CA ASP A 108 -7.98 6.72 7.48
C ASP A 108 -6.48 7.10 7.45
N GLY A 109 -5.64 6.15 7.87
CA GLY A 109 -4.19 6.25 7.97
C GLY A 109 -3.69 6.91 9.25
N ALA A 110 -4.47 7.78 9.88
CA ALA A 110 -4.06 8.51 11.07
C ALA A 110 -4.04 7.61 12.31
N PHE A 111 -3.07 7.83 13.20
CA PHE A 111 -3.01 7.21 14.51
C PHE A 111 -2.48 8.18 15.57
N SER A 112 -2.80 7.90 16.84
CA SER A 112 -2.19 8.57 17.98
C SER A 112 -2.01 7.54 19.10
N PHE A 113 -0.78 7.42 19.58
CA PHE A 113 -0.50 6.63 20.79
C PHE A 113 -0.96 7.40 22.04
N PRO A 114 -1.29 6.68 23.12
CA PRO A 114 -1.37 7.29 24.43
C PRO A 114 0.01 7.87 24.83
N PRO A 115 0.06 8.85 25.77
CA PRO A 115 1.32 9.36 26.29
C PRO A 115 2.22 8.23 26.79
N THR A 116 3.38 8.08 26.15
CA THR A 116 4.29 6.95 26.33
C THR A 116 5.66 7.47 26.78
N PRO A 117 6.27 6.93 27.85
CA PRO A 117 7.62 7.33 28.25
C PRO A 117 8.64 7.08 27.14
N ALA A 118 9.59 7.99 26.95
CA ALA A 118 10.67 7.83 25.97
C ALA A 118 11.41 6.48 26.09
N SER A 119 11.55 5.94 27.30
CA SER A 119 12.18 4.63 27.58
C SER A 119 11.41 3.42 27.06
N ARG A 120 10.13 3.59 26.71
CA ARG A 120 9.27 2.56 26.10
C ARG A 120 9.11 2.76 24.60
N MET A 121 9.80 3.74 24.01
CA MET A 121 9.80 3.92 22.58
C MET A 121 10.72 2.90 21.93
N GLY A 122 10.21 2.21 20.92
CA GLY A 122 10.94 1.23 20.11
C GLY A 122 10.53 1.33 18.66
N ALA A 123 10.87 0.32 17.87
CA ALA A 123 10.42 0.24 16.48
C ALA A 123 8.88 0.13 16.43
N LEU A 124 8.28 0.68 15.38
CA LEU A 124 6.85 0.60 15.19
C LEU A 124 6.52 -0.56 14.27
N PHE A 125 5.42 -1.25 14.54
CA PHE A 125 4.92 -2.34 13.71
C PHE A 125 3.41 -2.27 13.57
N ILE A 126 2.91 -2.72 12.42
CA ILE A 126 1.48 -2.96 12.23
C ILE A 126 1.24 -4.45 12.25
N GLU A 127 0.25 -4.88 13.03
CA GLU A 127 -0.26 -6.24 12.98
C GLU A 127 -0.95 -6.47 11.62
N PRO A 128 -0.42 -7.37 10.77
CA PRO A 128 -1.05 -7.66 9.48
C PRO A 128 -2.39 -8.37 9.70
N ALA A 129 -3.31 -8.20 8.76
CA ALA A 129 -4.48 -9.05 8.65
C ALA A 129 -4.08 -10.50 8.38
N ASP A 130 -5.01 -11.42 8.66
CA ASP A 130 -4.82 -12.83 8.34
C ASP A 130 -4.67 -13.05 6.82
N GLU A 131 -4.03 -14.16 6.42
CA GLU A 131 -3.72 -14.43 5.02
C GLU A 131 -4.93 -14.85 4.17
N ASP A 132 -5.99 -15.33 4.81
CA ASP A 132 -7.16 -15.91 4.15
C ASP A 132 -8.18 -14.83 3.79
N THR A 133 -8.32 -13.80 4.63
CA THR A 133 -9.05 -12.58 4.32
C THR A 133 -8.27 -11.79 3.28
N ARG A 134 -8.84 -11.57 2.10
CA ARG A 134 -8.22 -10.79 1.01
C ARG A 134 -8.83 -9.42 0.80
N GLN A 135 -10.14 -9.33 0.92
CA GLN A 135 -10.91 -8.11 0.70
C GLN A 135 -11.91 -7.96 1.83
N VAL A 136 -12.17 -6.71 2.19
CA VAL A 136 -13.09 -6.38 3.27
C VAL A 136 -14.03 -5.26 2.84
N GLY A 137 -15.23 -5.28 3.42
CA GLY A 137 -16.20 -4.21 3.23
C GLY A 137 -15.84 -2.95 4.03
N ARG A 138 -16.46 -1.83 3.68
CA ARG A 138 -16.37 -0.59 4.48
C ARG A 138 -16.84 -0.85 5.91
N GLY A 139 -16.10 -0.30 6.88
CA GLY A 139 -16.40 -0.47 8.31
C GLY A 139 -15.94 -1.81 8.90
N SER A 140 -15.20 -2.62 8.13
CA SER A 140 -14.59 -3.84 8.65
C SER A 140 -13.60 -3.54 9.79
N PRO A 141 -13.58 -4.35 10.86
CA PRO A 141 -12.57 -4.24 11.91
C PRO A 141 -11.22 -4.84 11.51
N ILE A 142 -11.13 -5.48 10.34
CA ILE A 142 -9.89 -6.08 9.84
C ILE A 142 -9.03 -5.00 9.19
N CYS A 143 -7.73 -5.01 9.49
CA CYS A 143 -6.74 -4.11 8.92
C CYS A 143 -6.74 -4.12 7.37
N HIS A 144 -7.01 -2.96 6.75
CA HIS A 144 -7.14 -2.85 5.28
C HIS A 144 -6.65 -1.49 4.75
N ASP A 145 -6.31 -1.45 3.46
CA ASP A 145 -6.16 -0.20 2.72
C ASP A 145 -7.54 0.34 2.34
N VAL A 146 -7.82 1.57 2.74
CA VAL A 146 -9.09 2.26 2.48
C VAL A 146 -9.39 2.35 0.99
N SER A 147 -8.38 2.53 0.15
CA SER A 147 -8.55 2.81 -1.28
C SER A 147 -8.89 1.54 -2.07
N SER A 148 -8.17 0.45 -1.82
CA SER A 148 -8.38 -0.82 -2.50
C SER A 148 -9.40 -1.73 -1.81
N GLY A 149 -9.69 -1.54 -0.53
CA GLY A 149 -10.46 -2.48 0.30
C GLY A 149 -9.77 -3.83 0.49
N MET A 150 -8.48 -3.93 0.16
CA MET A 150 -7.68 -5.13 0.36
C MET A 150 -7.20 -5.21 1.80
N SER A 151 -7.19 -6.41 2.37
CA SER A 151 -6.58 -6.66 3.66
C SER A 151 -5.06 -6.41 3.60
N VAL A 152 -4.53 -5.81 4.65
CA VAL A 152 -3.10 -5.50 4.73
C VAL A 152 -2.34 -6.73 5.17
N ARG A 153 -1.47 -7.23 4.29
CA ARG A 153 -0.62 -8.40 4.55
C ARG A 153 0.87 -8.07 4.41
N PHE A 154 1.20 -6.86 3.98
CA PHE A 154 2.57 -6.38 3.95
C PHE A 154 3.07 -6.15 5.40
N PRO A 155 4.29 -6.59 5.75
CA PRO A 155 4.81 -6.43 7.10
C PRO A 155 5.26 -4.98 7.30
N PHE A 156 4.34 -4.10 7.70
CA PHE A 156 4.69 -2.70 7.95
C PHE A 156 5.51 -2.54 9.22
N ALA A 157 6.55 -1.73 9.12
CA ALA A 157 7.36 -1.30 10.23
C ALA A 157 7.91 0.10 10.02
N ALA A 158 8.39 0.73 11.09
CA ALA A 158 9.21 1.93 11.02
C ALA A 158 10.31 1.89 12.10
N PRO A 159 11.48 2.51 11.85
CA PRO A 159 12.51 2.62 12.87
C PRO A 159 12.01 3.29 14.15
N GLN A 160 12.73 3.08 15.25
CA GLN A 160 12.46 3.76 16.51
C GLN A 160 12.54 5.28 16.31
N PRO A 161 11.50 6.05 16.70
CA PRO A 161 11.49 7.48 16.50
C PRO A 161 12.46 8.15 17.48
N THR A 162 13.21 9.13 16.99
CA THR A 162 14.13 9.93 17.82
C THR A 162 13.41 11.00 18.64
N SER A 163 12.20 11.40 18.23
CA SER A 163 11.31 12.28 18.96
C SER A 163 9.88 12.14 18.43
N CYS A 164 8.90 12.62 19.21
CA CYS A 164 7.52 12.77 18.74
C CYS A 164 7.14 14.24 18.45
N SER A 165 8.16 15.08 18.19
CA SER A 165 7.98 16.48 17.79
C SER A 165 7.50 16.63 16.34
N LYS A 166 7.74 15.61 15.51
CA LYS A 166 7.25 15.50 14.14
C LYS A 166 6.28 14.32 14.03
N PRO A 167 5.33 14.36 13.08
CA PRO A 167 4.48 13.21 12.78
C PRO A 167 5.33 12.00 12.40
N LEU A 168 4.95 10.83 12.92
CA LEU A 168 5.56 9.56 12.55
C LEU A 168 4.94 9.03 11.26
N VAL A 169 5.74 8.38 10.42
CA VAL A 169 5.28 7.82 9.14
C VAL A 169 5.62 6.34 9.07
N VAL A 170 4.64 5.50 8.74
CA VAL A 170 4.80 4.05 8.55
C VAL A 170 4.40 3.67 7.12
N THR A 171 5.40 3.32 6.31
CA THR A 171 5.27 3.06 4.86
C THR A 171 6.10 1.86 4.44
N PRO A 172 6.00 1.40 3.18
CA PRO A 172 6.85 0.33 2.68
C PRO A 172 8.35 0.67 2.75
N LEU A 173 8.74 1.94 2.56
CA LEU A 173 10.15 2.35 2.65
C LEU A 173 10.64 2.45 4.09
N THR A 174 9.83 2.92 5.05
CA THR A 174 10.23 2.85 6.47
C THR A 174 10.30 1.40 6.96
N SER A 175 9.49 0.52 6.38
CA SER A 175 9.53 -0.92 6.68
C SER A 175 10.85 -1.53 6.19
N LEU A 176 11.28 -1.16 4.99
CA LEU A 176 12.58 -1.54 4.46
C LEU A 176 13.73 -1.01 5.33
N LEU A 177 13.64 0.21 5.87
CA LEU A 177 14.61 0.73 6.83
C LEU A 177 14.63 -0.09 8.13
N ALA A 178 13.46 -0.37 8.70
CA ALA A 178 13.35 -1.13 9.95
C ALA A 178 13.93 -2.54 9.81
N TYR A 179 13.57 -3.27 8.75
CA TYR A 179 14.09 -4.62 8.51
C TYR A 179 15.51 -4.65 7.95
N GLY A 180 15.98 -3.56 7.34
CA GLY A 180 17.34 -3.41 6.82
C GLY A 180 18.37 -2.98 7.86
N ARG A 181 17.96 -2.68 9.10
CA ARG A 181 18.84 -2.17 10.15
C ARG A 181 20.04 -3.09 10.42
N ASP A 182 19.80 -4.40 10.45
CA ASP A 182 20.87 -5.39 10.71
C ASP A 182 21.89 -5.48 9.56
N ALA A 183 21.49 -5.07 8.35
CA ALA A 183 22.39 -4.92 7.21
C ALA A 183 23.08 -3.54 7.17
N GLY A 184 22.87 -2.69 8.17
CA GLY A 184 23.42 -1.33 8.24
C GLY A 184 22.73 -0.32 7.32
N LEU A 185 21.52 -0.60 6.85
CA LEU A 185 20.79 0.31 5.96
C LEU A 185 20.41 1.61 6.70
N THR A 186 20.77 2.75 6.13
CA THR A 186 20.38 4.08 6.61
C THR A 186 19.40 4.75 5.65
N ALA A 187 18.64 5.76 6.12
CA ALA A 187 17.76 6.55 5.26
C ALA A 187 18.52 7.17 4.07
N ALA A 188 19.72 7.72 4.32
CA ALA A 188 20.56 8.29 3.26
C ALA A 188 20.99 7.25 2.21
N ALA A 189 21.45 6.07 2.66
CA ALA A 189 21.86 4.98 1.76
C ALA A 189 20.66 4.44 0.95
N LEU A 190 19.48 4.34 1.57
CA LEU A 190 18.25 3.94 0.91
C LEU A 190 17.85 4.95 -0.17
N LEU A 191 17.80 6.25 0.18
CA LEU A 191 17.44 7.31 -0.76
C LEU A 191 18.39 7.33 -1.96
N GLN A 192 19.70 7.31 -1.70
CA GLN A 192 20.72 7.27 -2.75
C GLN A 192 20.54 6.05 -3.65
N SER A 193 20.36 4.87 -3.06
CA SER A 193 20.30 3.62 -3.82
C SER A 193 19.02 3.50 -4.65
N LEU A 194 17.90 4.07 -4.21
CA LEU A 194 16.65 4.06 -4.99
C LEU A 194 16.52 5.24 -5.97
N GLY A 195 17.54 6.10 -6.05
CA GLY A 195 17.53 7.31 -6.86
C GLY A 195 16.49 8.32 -6.39
N LEU A 196 16.21 8.35 -5.09
CA LEU A 196 15.29 9.28 -4.45
C LEU A 196 15.99 10.58 -4.04
N PRO A 197 15.24 11.67 -3.82
CA PRO A 197 15.81 12.97 -3.49
C PRO A 197 16.63 12.89 -2.20
N ALA A 198 17.88 13.36 -2.24
CA ALA A 198 18.72 13.46 -1.06
C ALA A 198 18.05 14.38 -0.02
N GLY A 199 17.94 13.91 1.22
CA GLY A 199 17.30 14.67 2.30
C GLY A 199 15.77 14.61 2.33
N TYR A 200 15.13 13.77 1.50
CA TYR A 200 13.70 13.49 1.68
C TYR A 200 13.46 12.84 3.06
N GLU A 201 12.60 13.42 3.88
CA GLU A 201 12.36 12.98 5.25
C GLU A 201 11.38 11.77 5.27
N LEU A 202 11.89 10.59 4.93
CA LEU A 202 11.10 9.34 4.81
C LEU A 202 10.28 9.01 6.06
N GLU A 203 10.82 9.30 7.24
CA GLU A 203 10.22 8.91 8.53
C GLU A 203 9.16 9.90 9.04
N THR A 204 9.03 11.08 8.38
CA THR A 204 8.12 12.15 8.85
C THR A 204 7.27 12.82 7.78
N THR A 205 7.50 12.51 6.49
CA THR A 205 6.72 13.08 5.38
C THR A 205 5.71 12.08 4.83
N ASP A 206 4.43 12.47 4.81
CA ASP A 206 3.36 11.75 4.09
C ASP A 206 3.52 11.95 2.57
N SER A 207 4.25 11.01 1.95
CA SER A 207 4.49 10.98 0.50
C SER A 207 3.19 10.79 -0.30
N LEU A 208 2.18 10.11 0.26
CA LEU A 208 0.89 9.90 -0.40
C LEU A 208 0.09 11.21 -0.48
N ALA A 209 -0.08 11.91 0.65
CA ALA A 209 -0.75 13.21 0.68
C ALA A 209 -0.06 14.23 -0.24
N ALA A 210 1.26 14.33 -0.14
CA ALA A 210 2.04 15.27 -0.94
C ALA A 210 2.01 14.93 -2.44
N ALA A 211 2.07 13.64 -2.80
CA ALA A 211 1.92 13.20 -4.18
C ALA A 211 0.52 13.53 -4.74
N ALA A 212 -0.53 13.34 -3.94
CA ALA A 212 -1.91 13.70 -4.30
C ALA A 212 -2.07 15.21 -4.47
N ALA A 213 -1.37 16.01 -3.67
CA ALA A 213 -1.29 17.47 -3.80
C ALA A 213 -0.45 17.95 -5.00
N GLY A 214 0.20 17.03 -5.72
CA GLY A 214 0.92 17.31 -6.95
C GLY A 214 2.44 17.37 -6.82
N ASP A 215 3.01 17.18 -5.62
CA ASP A 215 4.45 17.22 -5.39
C ASP A 215 5.17 16.14 -6.19
N GLY A 216 6.10 16.55 -7.05
CA GLY A 216 6.81 15.65 -7.96
C GLY A 216 7.80 14.71 -7.24
N LEU A 217 8.39 15.15 -6.14
CA LEU A 217 9.35 14.36 -5.36
C LEU A 217 8.62 13.28 -4.57
N SER A 218 7.52 13.63 -3.91
CA SER A 218 6.67 12.69 -3.19
C SER A 218 5.99 11.71 -4.12
N LYS A 219 5.64 12.08 -5.37
CA LYS A 219 5.20 11.12 -6.40
C LYS A 219 6.26 10.06 -6.69
N LEU A 220 7.53 10.46 -6.80
CA LEU A 220 8.62 9.52 -7.02
C LEU A 220 8.79 8.57 -5.82
N VAL A 221 8.75 9.11 -4.60
CA VAL A 221 8.84 8.32 -3.36
C VAL A 221 7.68 7.34 -3.24
N TYR A 222 6.44 7.79 -3.43
CA TYR A 222 5.25 6.94 -3.36
C TYR A 222 5.26 5.82 -4.42
N ARG A 223 5.73 6.10 -5.64
CA ARG A 223 5.93 5.04 -6.65
C ARG A 223 6.96 4.00 -6.20
N ARG A 224 8.06 4.42 -5.57
CA ARG A 224 9.07 3.48 -5.03
C ARG A 224 8.52 2.65 -3.89
N GLU A 225 7.73 3.23 -2.99
CA GLU A 225 7.01 2.51 -1.94
C GLU A 225 6.13 1.40 -2.55
N ALA A 226 5.29 1.74 -3.53
CA ALA A 226 4.42 0.77 -4.21
C ALA A 226 5.22 -0.36 -4.90
N GLN A 227 6.36 -0.06 -5.52
CA GLN A 227 7.22 -1.07 -6.15
C GLN A 227 7.81 -2.05 -5.12
N VAL A 228 8.18 -1.58 -3.93
CA VAL A 228 8.66 -2.44 -2.84
C VAL A 228 7.54 -3.37 -2.35
N VAL A 229 6.31 -2.87 -2.27
CA VAL A 229 5.14 -3.71 -1.95
C VAL A 229 4.95 -4.79 -2.99
N GLN A 230 4.96 -4.46 -4.28
CA GLN A 230 4.77 -5.44 -5.35
C GLN A 230 5.83 -6.54 -5.33
N LEU A 231 7.10 -6.14 -5.23
CA LEU A 231 8.20 -7.08 -5.09
C LEU A 231 7.96 -8.04 -3.92
N THR A 232 7.68 -7.50 -2.74
CA THR A 232 7.59 -8.28 -1.50
C THR A 232 6.38 -9.21 -1.51
N MET A 233 5.22 -8.67 -1.86
CA MET A 233 3.94 -9.39 -1.83
C MET A 233 3.89 -10.48 -2.89
N VAL A 234 4.27 -10.17 -4.14
CA VAL A 234 4.20 -11.12 -5.25
C VAL A 234 5.28 -12.19 -5.15
N VAL A 235 6.54 -11.82 -4.88
CA VAL A 235 7.63 -12.80 -4.79
C VAL A 235 7.46 -13.72 -3.58
N SER A 236 6.88 -13.27 -2.47
CA SER A 236 6.66 -14.14 -1.30
C SER A 236 5.81 -15.37 -1.63
N ARG A 237 4.83 -15.24 -2.53
CA ARG A 237 3.97 -16.34 -3.02
C ARG A 237 4.72 -17.38 -3.85
N LEU A 238 5.90 -17.03 -4.37
CA LEU A 238 6.75 -17.96 -5.07
C LEU A 238 7.56 -18.84 -4.11
N LEU A 239 7.93 -18.32 -2.93
CA LEU A 239 8.89 -18.97 -2.04
C LEU A 239 8.24 -19.95 -1.05
N ALA A 240 7.09 -19.58 -0.48
CA ALA A 240 6.42 -20.37 0.56
C ALA A 240 5.10 -20.98 0.06
N ARG A 241 4.88 -22.26 0.39
CA ARG A 241 3.67 -23.01 0.00
C ARG A 241 2.47 -22.67 0.85
N HIS A 242 2.68 -22.64 2.16
CA HIS A 242 1.59 -22.48 3.12
C HIS A 242 1.47 -21.02 3.57
N PRO A 243 0.24 -20.47 3.65
CA PRO A 243 0.02 -19.07 4.03
C PRO A 243 0.69 -18.66 5.34
N LEU A 244 0.71 -19.55 6.34
CA LEU A 244 1.33 -19.35 7.65
C LEU A 244 2.79 -18.85 7.59
N TYR A 245 3.55 -19.19 6.54
CA TYR A 245 4.96 -18.78 6.42
C TYR A 245 5.19 -17.54 5.56
N LEU A 246 4.13 -16.97 4.96
CA LEU A 246 4.24 -15.77 4.13
C LEU A 246 4.71 -14.53 4.92
N PRO A 247 4.27 -14.28 6.16
CA PRO A 247 4.78 -13.15 6.94
C PRO A 247 6.31 -13.20 7.12
N ALA A 248 6.86 -14.35 7.51
CA ALA A 248 8.31 -14.55 7.63
C ALA A 248 9.02 -14.40 6.28
N THR A 249 8.42 -14.92 5.21
CA THR A 249 8.96 -14.83 3.84
C THR A 249 9.05 -13.39 3.34
N ARG A 250 8.03 -12.57 3.64
CA ARG A 250 8.02 -11.15 3.26
C ARG A 250 9.07 -10.35 4.03
N LYS A 251 9.23 -10.59 5.34
CA LYS A 251 10.31 -10.00 6.14
C LYS A 251 11.69 -10.38 5.59
N ALA A 252 11.88 -11.63 5.18
CA ALA A 252 13.11 -12.09 4.54
C ALA A 252 13.37 -11.39 3.18
N LEU A 253 12.34 -11.17 2.36
CA LEU A 253 12.47 -10.41 1.11
C LEU A 253 12.91 -8.95 1.33
N LEU A 254 12.36 -8.28 2.36
CA LEU A 254 12.78 -6.93 2.73
C LEU A 254 14.23 -6.90 3.20
N ARG A 255 14.66 -7.87 4.03
CA ARG A 255 16.06 -8.03 4.45
C ARG A 255 16.99 -8.28 3.27
N ALA A 256 16.61 -9.17 2.36
CA ALA A 256 17.37 -9.46 1.14
C ALA A 256 17.50 -8.22 0.24
N LEU A 257 16.43 -7.44 0.07
CA LEU A 257 16.48 -6.16 -0.65
C LEU A 257 17.42 -5.16 0.03
N ALA A 258 17.34 -5.02 1.36
CA ALA A 258 18.24 -4.14 2.11
C ALA A 258 19.71 -4.56 1.99
N ALA A 259 20.01 -5.86 2.07
CA ALA A 259 21.36 -6.39 1.90
C ALA A 259 21.91 -6.13 0.49
N GLN A 260 21.07 -6.26 -0.54
CA GLN A 260 21.43 -5.93 -1.93
C GLN A 260 21.71 -4.43 -2.11
N ILE A 261 20.92 -3.56 -1.48
CA ILE A 261 21.15 -2.11 -1.46
C ILE A 261 22.51 -1.79 -0.83
N MET A 262 22.83 -2.42 0.30
CA MET A 262 24.10 -2.22 1.02
C MET A 262 25.30 -2.91 0.35
N GLY A 263 25.11 -3.56 -0.82
CA GLY A 263 26.20 -4.14 -1.60
C GLY A 263 26.70 -5.50 -1.10
N GLY A 264 25.93 -6.20 -0.26
CA GLY A 264 26.20 -7.60 0.12
C GLY A 264 27.57 -7.84 0.73
N GLN A 265 27.90 -7.20 1.86
CA GLN A 265 29.14 -7.48 2.61
C GLN A 265 29.07 -8.70 3.55
N GLY A 266 27.93 -9.39 3.67
CA GLY A 266 27.78 -10.53 4.57
C GLY A 266 27.40 -11.83 3.86
N GLY A 267 28.37 -12.71 3.56
CA GLY A 267 28.11 -14.13 3.29
C GLY A 267 28.59 -14.67 1.93
N VAL A 268 29.80 -15.21 1.93
CA VAL A 268 30.33 -16.31 1.07
C VAL A 268 29.78 -16.42 -0.36
N GLY A 269 30.29 -15.57 -1.24
CA GLY A 269 30.16 -15.73 -2.69
C GLY A 269 29.95 -14.39 -3.36
N GLY A 270 30.99 -13.85 -4.00
CA GLY A 270 31.02 -12.55 -4.65
C GLY A 270 29.98 -12.39 -5.76
N GLY A 271 28.72 -12.16 -5.36
CA GLY A 271 27.63 -11.75 -6.21
C GLY A 271 27.92 -10.36 -6.75
N ARG A 272 28.57 -10.33 -7.91
CA ARG A 272 28.76 -9.16 -8.75
C ARG A 272 27.43 -8.40 -8.79
N ARG A 273 27.41 -7.18 -8.24
CA ARG A 273 26.27 -6.24 -8.33
C ARG A 273 25.79 -6.28 -9.78
N LEU A 274 24.55 -6.71 -10.03
CA LEU A 274 23.93 -6.64 -11.36
C LEU A 274 23.62 -5.17 -11.60
N LEU A 275 24.63 -4.45 -12.07
CA LEU A 275 24.64 -3.02 -12.33
C LEU A 275 23.85 -2.75 -13.61
N SER A 276 22.93 -1.78 -13.59
CA SER A 276 22.40 -1.20 -14.81
C SER A 276 23.51 -0.36 -15.46
N ALA A 277 24.08 -0.88 -16.56
CA ALA A 277 24.74 -0.02 -17.53
C ALA A 277 23.62 0.67 -18.31
N GLY A 278 23.30 1.91 -17.97
CA GLY A 278 22.27 2.68 -18.66
C GLY A 278 22.50 2.67 -20.17
N HIS A 279 21.53 2.18 -20.92
CA HIS A 279 21.42 2.45 -22.34
C HIS A 279 20.68 3.78 -22.51
N ASP A 280 21.24 4.64 -23.37
CA ASP A 280 20.71 5.87 -23.94
C ASP A 280 20.74 7.16 -23.08
N ALA A 281 21.89 7.84 -23.08
CA ALA A 281 22.05 9.21 -23.62
C ALA A 281 23.47 9.73 -23.37
N ALA A 282 24.09 10.30 -24.40
CA ALA A 282 25.39 10.95 -24.34
C ALA A 282 25.41 12.11 -23.32
N VAL A 283 25.94 11.85 -22.14
CA VAL A 283 26.40 12.88 -21.19
C VAL A 283 27.80 12.46 -20.73
N PRO A 284 28.82 13.34 -20.82
CA PRO A 284 30.18 12.96 -20.48
C PRO A 284 30.27 12.54 -19.01
N ALA A 285 30.91 11.39 -18.80
CA ALA A 285 31.14 10.78 -17.50
C ALA A 285 31.87 11.76 -16.56
N SER A 286 31.19 12.17 -15.48
CA SER A 286 31.82 12.81 -14.35
C SER A 286 32.27 11.74 -13.35
N PRO A 287 33.54 11.72 -12.90
CA PRO A 287 34.03 10.73 -11.96
C PRO A 287 33.72 11.19 -10.53
N ALA A 288 32.49 10.96 -10.08
CA ALA A 288 32.13 11.04 -8.67
C ALA A 288 31.47 9.71 -8.28
N SER A 289 32.28 8.79 -7.75
CA SER A 289 31.89 7.54 -7.05
C SER A 289 30.40 7.18 -7.19
N GLY A 290 30.01 6.72 -8.38
CA GLY A 290 28.61 6.49 -8.72
C GLY A 290 28.08 5.27 -7.99
N ALA A 291 27.49 5.48 -6.81
CA ALA A 291 26.70 4.45 -6.17
C ALA A 291 25.60 4.03 -7.15
N ALA A 292 25.63 2.78 -7.60
CA ALA A 292 24.68 2.32 -8.60
C ALA A 292 23.25 2.39 -8.07
N VAL A 293 22.35 2.93 -8.87
CA VAL A 293 20.93 3.00 -8.54
C VAL A 293 20.32 1.62 -8.72
N VAL A 294 19.64 1.14 -7.69
CA VAL A 294 18.79 -0.04 -7.70
C VAL A 294 17.57 0.25 -8.56
N ASP A 295 17.39 -0.56 -9.60
CA ASP A 295 16.25 -0.47 -10.50
C ASP A 295 15.32 -1.68 -10.32
N LEU A 296 14.19 -1.44 -9.64
CA LEU A 296 13.13 -2.43 -9.39
C LEU A 296 12.35 -2.81 -10.65
N THR A 297 12.61 -2.15 -11.78
CA THR A 297 12.06 -2.48 -13.11
C THR A 297 12.95 -3.45 -13.88
N GLN A 298 14.10 -3.86 -13.33
CA GLN A 298 14.97 -4.86 -13.95
C GLN A 298 14.65 -6.26 -13.43
N ALA A 299 14.18 -7.14 -14.32
CA ALA A 299 13.87 -8.53 -13.98
C ALA A 299 15.08 -9.28 -13.38
N ALA A 300 16.30 -9.01 -13.87
CA ALA A 300 17.52 -9.62 -13.32
C ALA A 300 17.77 -9.22 -11.85
N PHE A 301 17.45 -7.98 -11.49
CA PHE A 301 17.57 -7.51 -10.11
C PHE A 301 16.51 -8.14 -9.20
N VAL A 302 15.25 -8.19 -9.65
CA VAL A 302 14.16 -8.88 -8.95
C VAL A 302 14.51 -10.36 -8.73
N GLN A 303 15.06 -11.02 -9.75
CA GLN A 303 15.50 -12.42 -9.66
C GLN A 303 16.64 -12.58 -8.65
N SER A 304 17.59 -11.65 -8.60
CA SER A 304 18.68 -11.65 -7.60
C SER A 304 18.13 -11.59 -6.17
N ILE A 305 17.17 -10.71 -5.92
CA ILE A 305 16.53 -10.59 -4.59
C ILE A 305 15.80 -11.88 -4.22
N ALA A 306 15.00 -12.43 -5.14
CA ALA A 306 14.26 -13.66 -4.89
C ALA A 306 15.20 -14.83 -4.55
N ARG A 307 16.36 -14.93 -5.21
CA ARG A 307 17.38 -15.95 -4.89
C ARG A 307 18.02 -15.71 -3.53
N ALA A 308 18.39 -14.46 -3.20
CA ALA A 308 18.94 -14.11 -1.90
C ALA A 308 17.94 -14.43 -0.78
N ALA A 309 16.68 -14.03 -0.94
CA ALA A 309 15.61 -14.33 0.01
C ALA A 309 15.34 -15.83 0.15
N THR A 310 15.54 -16.64 -0.90
CA THR A 310 15.38 -18.11 -0.78
C THR A 310 16.34 -18.70 0.24
N VAL A 311 17.56 -18.16 0.37
CA VAL A 311 18.54 -18.59 1.39
C VAL A 311 18.03 -18.29 2.79
N ASP A 312 17.57 -17.07 3.02
CA ASP A 312 17.04 -16.64 4.32
C ASP A 312 15.77 -17.40 4.69
N VAL A 313 14.86 -17.59 3.74
CA VAL A 313 13.60 -18.31 3.94
C VAL A 313 13.86 -19.79 4.21
N ALA A 314 14.84 -20.41 3.57
CA ALA A 314 15.20 -21.80 3.83
C ALA A 314 15.75 -22.04 5.24
N ALA A 315 16.30 -21.01 5.89
CA ALA A 315 16.71 -21.08 7.29
C ALA A 315 15.52 -20.95 8.28
N LEU A 316 14.41 -20.36 7.82
CA LEU A 316 13.24 -20.06 8.66
C LEU A 316 12.11 -21.10 8.54
N LEU A 317 12.03 -21.80 7.41
CA LEU A 317 10.90 -22.67 7.09
C LEU A 317 11.31 -24.15 7.05
N PRO A 318 10.40 -25.07 7.41
CA PRO A 318 10.56 -26.49 7.11
C PRO A 318 10.74 -26.72 5.60
N ALA A 319 11.62 -27.66 5.22
CA ALA A 319 12.01 -27.87 3.81
C ALA A 319 10.84 -28.26 2.89
N ASP A 320 9.81 -28.92 3.42
CA ASP A 320 8.58 -29.30 2.71
C ASP A 320 7.65 -28.10 2.44
N GLN A 321 7.86 -26.98 3.13
CA GLN A 321 7.09 -25.74 3.00
C GLN A 321 7.68 -24.77 1.98
N LEU A 322 8.86 -25.08 1.43
CA LEU A 322 9.49 -24.35 0.35
C LEU A 322 8.99 -24.86 -1.01
N HIS A 323 8.69 -23.95 -1.93
CA HIS A 323 8.49 -24.33 -3.32
C HIS A 323 9.81 -24.75 -3.96
N ARG A 324 9.78 -25.81 -4.77
CA ARG A 324 10.88 -26.13 -5.69
C ARG A 324 10.68 -25.30 -6.95
N ILE A 325 11.39 -24.19 -7.04
CA ILE A 325 11.19 -23.21 -8.11
C ILE A 325 12.18 -23.50 -9.23
N SER A 326 11.67 -23.72 -10.45
CA SER A 326 12.53 -23.82 -11.63
C SER A 326 13.08 -22.44 -12.02
N SER A 327 14.20 -22.41 -12.74
CA SER A 327 14.77 -21.17 -13.29
C SER A 327 13.76 -20.37 -14.11
N ASP A 328 12.91 -21.08 -14.86
CA ASP A 328 11.96 -20.49 -15.80
C ASP A 328 10.78 -19.85 -15.09
N VAL A 329 10.25 -20.51 -14.05
CA VAL A 329 9.21 -19.93 -13.19
C VAL A 329 9.76 -18.69 -12.49
N LEU A 330 10.95 -18.78 -11.91
CA LEU A 330 11.58 -17.63 -11.26
C LEU A 330 11.80 -16.46 -12.22
N ALA A 331 12.31 -16.72 -13.43
CA ALA A 331 12.52 -15.70 -14.45
C ALA A 331 11.19 -15.07 -14.89
N ALA A 332 10.15 -15.88 -15.09
CA ALA A 332 8.83 -15.37 -15.47
C ALA A 332 8.21 -14.48 -14.39
N VAL A 333 8.27 -14.88 -13.11
CA VAL A 333 7.80 -14.02 -12.00
C VAL A 333 8.59 -12.72 -11.94
N ALA A 334 9.92 -12.81 -12.08
CA ALA A 334 10.78 -11.63 -12.01
C ALA A 334 10.47 -10.63 -13.13
N VAL A 335 10.22 -11.10 -14.36
CA VAL A 335 9.76 -10.26 -15.48
C VAL A 335 8.40 -9.63 -15.16
N ALA A 336 7.42 -10.40 -14.67
CA ALA A 336 6.11 -9.86 -14.36
C ALA A 336 6.12 -8.76 -13.28
N VAL A 337 6.94 -8.94 -12.23
CA VAL A 337 7.12 -7.94 -11.18
C VAL A 337 7.84 -6.70 -11.72
N ALA A 338 8.89 -6.89 -12.52
CA ALA A 338 9.60 -5.81 -13.20
C ALA A 338 8.68 -4.98 -14.12
N ASP A 339 7.86 -5.66 -14.92
CA ASP A 339 6.86 -5.05 -15.81
C ASP A 339 5.80 -4.28 -15.02
N LEU A 340 5.26 -4.84 -13.93
CA LEU A 340 4.32 -4.12 -13.06
C LEU A 340 4.98 -2.90 -12.41
N ASN A 341 6.23 -3.03 -11.99
CA ASN A 341 7.01 -1.92 -11.44
C ASN A 341 7.27 -0.83 -12.50
N ALA A 342 7.46 -1.20 -13.77
CA ALA A 342 7.56 -0.24 -14.87
C ALA A 342 6.23 0.50 -15.08
N VAL A 343 5.09 -0.20 -15.01
CA VAL A 343 3.76 0.42 -15.03
C VAL A 343 3.60 1.42 -13.88
N ILE A 344 3.94 1.03 -12.64
CA ILE A 344 3.93 1.94 -11.47
C ILE A 344 4.83 3.16 -11.68
N GLY A 345 6.03 2.95 -12.22
CA GLY A 345 6.99 4.02 -12.52
C GLY A 345 6.45 5.04 -13.52
N GLY A 346 5.66 4.58 -14.49
CA GLY A 346 5.00 5.39 -15.52
C GLY A 346 3.64 5.97 -15.14
N SER A 347 3.04 5.59 -14.00
CA SER A 347 1.71 6.04 -13.58
C SER A 347 1.62 7.55 -13.39
N ALA A 348 0.58 8.19 -13.95
CA ALA A 348 0.46 9.66 -13.96
C ALA A 348 0.06 10.25 -12.59
N GLY A 349 -0.69 9.50 -11.79
CA GLY A 349 -1.20 9.95 -10.49
C GLY A 349 -1.30 8.84 -9.45
N VAL A 350 -1.72 9.22 -8.24
CA VAL A 350 -1.88 8.32 -7.08
C VAL A 350 -2.84 7.18 -7.39
N ASP A 351 -3.99 7.47 -8.00
CA ASP A 351 -5.00 6.46 -8.34
C ASP A 351 -4.44 5.36 -9.25
N ASP A 352 -3.61 5.70 -10.23
CA ASP A 352 -3.02 4.73 -11.15
C ASP A 352 -1.97 3.86 -10.45
N VAL A 353 -1.22 4.42 -9.50
CA VAL A 353 -0.31 3.66 -8.63
C VAL A 353 -1.10 2.68 -7.77
N GLN A 354 -2.17 3.14 -7.10
CA GLN A 354 -3.02 2.29 -6.26
C GLN A 354 -3.71 1.18 -7.06
N LYS A 355 -4.19 1.47 -8.28
CA LYS A 355 -4.74 0.44 -9.18
C LYS A 355 -3.69 -0.60 -9.55
N ALA A 356 -2.45 -0.20 -9.82
CA ALA A 356 -1.37 -1.12 -10.09
C ALA A 356 -1.03 -2.01 -8.88
N VAL A 357 -1.05 -1.44 -7.67
CA VAL A 357 -0.89 -2.20 -6.42
C VAL A 357 -2.02 -3.22 -6.25
N LEU A 358 -3.27 -2.82 -6.52
CA LEU A 358 -4.42 -3.72 -6.50
C LEU A 358 -4.32 -4.83 -7.56
N VAL A 359 -3.85 -4.52 -8.78
CA VAL A 359 -3.62 -5.54 -9.82
C VAL A 359 -2.59 -6.56 -9.35
N GLY A 360 -1.47 -6.13 -8.77
CA GLY A 360 -0.47 -7.09 -8.31
C GLY A 360 -0.96 -7.97 -7.17
N THR A 361 -1.68 -7.42 -6.19
CA THR A 361 -2.20 -8.18 -5.05
C THR A 361 -3.41 -9.07 -5.39
N ALA A 362 -4.34 -8.59 -6.22
CA ALA A 362 -5.57 -9.30 -6.55
C ALA A 362 -5.43 -10.22 -7.77
N ARG A 363 -4.47 -9.98 -8.67
CA ARG A 363 -4.27 -10.76 -9.90
C ARG A 363 -2.93 -11.49 -9.93
N LEU A 364 -1.83 -10.77 -9.72
CA LEU A 364 -0.50 -11.34 -9.94
C LEU A 364 -0.11 -12.33 -8.84
N GLU A 365 -0.32 -12.00 -7.56
CA GLU A 365 -0.11 -12.89 -6.42
C GLU A 365 -0.79 -14.27 -6.58
N PRO A 366 -2.12 -14.37 -6.82
CA PRO A 366 -2.75 -15.66 -7.05
C PRO A 366 -2.21 -16.39 -8.29
N ALA A 367 -1.87 -15.67 -9.37
CA ALA A 367 -1.30 -16.28 -10.57
C ALA A 367 0.10 -16.88 -10.30
N VAL A 368 0.93 -16.20 -9.50
CA VAL A 368 2.23 -16.72 -9.05
C VAL A 368 2.06 -17.96 -8.19
N SER A 369 1.12 -17.96 -7.26
CA SER A 369 0.82 -19.14 -6.43
C SER A 369 0.36 -20.33 -7.29
N ASN A 370 -0.50 -20.09 -8.29
CA ASN A 370 -0.93 -21.12 -9.24
C ASN A 370 0.22 -21.63 -10.12
N MET A 371 1.17 -20.76 -10.49
CA MET A 371 2.35 -21.19 -11.24
C MET A 371 3.31 -22.00 -10.36
N ALA A 372 3.52 -21.59 -9.11
CA ALA A 372 4.37 -22.29 -8.15
C ALA A 372 3.81 -23.67 -7.74
N SER A 373 2.49 -23.86 -7.81
CA SER A 373 1.81 -25.15 -7.61
C SER A 373 1.66 -25.99 -8.88
N GLY A 374 2.01 -25.45 -10.06
CA GLY A 374 1.87 -26.11 -11.35
C GLY A 374 0.46 -26.05 -11.97
N ALA A 375 -0.48 -25.35 -11.35
CA ALA A 375 -1.83 -25.12 -11.88
C ALA A 375 -1.87 -24.13 -13.05
N LEU A 376 -0.82 -23.30 -13.21
CA LEU A 376 -0.66 -22.36 -14.32
C LEU A 376 0.70 -22.59 -15.01
N THR A 377 0.70 -22.70 -16.34
CA THR A 377 1.95 -22.84 -17.10
C THR A 377 2.70 -21.52 -17.18
N VAL A 378 4.03 -21.57 -17.37
CA VAL A 378 4.86 -20.38 -17.56
C VAL A 378 4.39 -19.52 -18.74
N GLY A 379 4.06 -20.15 -19.88
CA GLY A 379 3.58 -19.43 -21.07
C GLY A 379 2.23 -18.73 -20.84
N SER A 380 1.29 -19.40 -20.16
CA SER A 380 0.00 -18.78 -19.80
C SER A 380 0.16 -17.63 -18.81
N PHE A 381 1.08 -17.78 -17.85
CA PHE A 381 1.41 -16.72 -16.90
C PHE A 381 2.00 -15.50 -17.63
N GLN A 382 3.04 -15.69 -18.44
CA GLN A 382 3.72 -14.61 -19.17
C GLN A 382 2.77 -13.85 -20.11
N ALA A 383 1.86 -14.55 -20.80
CA ALA A 383 0.87 -13.90 -21.64
C ALA A 383 -0.06 -12.96 -20.84
N GLY A 384 -0.46 -13.38 -19.63
CA GLY A 384 -1.32 -12.60 -18.73
C GLY A 384 -0.59 -11.52 -17.93
N SER A 385 0.73 -11.59 -17.82
CA SER A 385 1.55 -10.70 -16.98
C SER A 385 2.55 -9.83 -17.76
N SER A 386 2.42 -9.77 -19.09
CA SER A 386 3.19 -8.83 -19.92
C SER A 386 2.83 -7.36 -19.63
N SER A 387 3.79 -6.45 -19.84
CA SER A 387 3.57 -5.00 -19.67
C SER A 387 2.27 -4.46 -20.30
N PRO A 388 1.91 -4.75 -21.58
CA PRO A 388 0.65 -4.27 -22.15
C PRO A 388 -0.59 -4.87 -21.49
N ALA A 389 -0.53 -6.15 -21.09
CA ALA A 389 -1.63 -6.81 -20.39
C ALA A 389 -1.84 -6.21 -19.00
N LEU A 390 -0.76 -5.99 -18.25
CA LEU A 390 -0.80 -5.34 -16.94
C LEU A 390 -1.30 -3.91 -17.03
N LEU A 391 -0.80 -3.10 -17.97
CA LEU A 391 -1.29 -1.73 -18.17
C LEU A 391 -2.79 -1.70 -18.47
N LYS A 392 -3.27 -2.61 -19.33
CA LYS A 392 -4.70 -2.75 -19.62
C LYS A 392 -5.51 -3.11 -18.37
N LEU A 393 -5.02 -4.06 -17.56
CA LEU A 393 -5.66 -4.42 -16.30
C LEU A 393 -5.73 -3.23 -15.34
N VAL A 394 -4.65 -2.45 -15.22
CA VAL A 394 -4.62 -1.23 -14.39
C VAL A 394 -5.67 -0.23 -14.84
N GLN A 395 -5.73 0.06 -16.14
CA GLN A 395 -6.71 0.99 -16.71
C GLN A 395 -8.17 0.54 -16.51
N GLN A 396 -8.42 -0.77 -16.48
CA GLN A 396 -9.74 -1.36 -16.27
C GLN A 396 -10.10 -1.53 -14.79
N THR A 397 -9.13 -1.38 -13.89
CA THR A 397 -9.33 -1.58 -12.46
C THR A 397 -10.00 -0.36 -11.83
N VAL A 398 -11.01 -0.61 -11.01
CA VAL A 398 -11.71 0.39 -10.20
C VAL A 398 -11.33 0.17 -8.74
N LEU A 399 -10.95 1.23 -8.04
CA LEU A 399 -10.65 1.20 -6.62
C LEU A 399 -11.96 1.13 -5.81
N PRO A 400 -12.26 0.02 -5.11
CA PRO A 400 -13.52 -0.15 -4.37
C PRO A 400 -13.76 0.91 -3.28
N GLY A 401 -12.66 1.43 -2.74
CA GLY A 401 -12.64 2.44 -1.69
C GLY A 401 -12.82 3.86 -2.17
N SER A 402 -12.54 4.14 -3.45
CA SER A 402 -12.77 5.47 -4.01
C SER A 402 -14.21 5.88 -3.75
N ARG A 403 -14.42 7.08 -3.17
CA ARG A 403 -15.77 7.63 -3.08
C ARG A 403 -16.31 7.58 -4.52
N PRO A 404 -17.52 7.02 -4.75
CA PRO A 404 -18.11 7.12 -6.08
C PRO A 404 -18.02 8.61 -6.46
N PRO A 405 -17.51 8.94 -7.66
CA PRO A 405 -17.41 10.33 -8.06
C PRO A 405 -18.77 10.97 -7.77
N PRO A 406 -18.82 12.21 -7.23
CA PRO A 406 -20.08 12.90 -7.10
C PRO A 406 -20.80 12.74 -8.44
N LEU A 407 -22.10 12.39 -8.42
CA LEU A 407 -22.92 12.10 -9.60
C LEU A 407 -23.08 13.30 -10.57
N ALA A 408 -22.12 14.21 -10.61
CA ALA A 408 -21.90 15.21 -11.63
C ALA A 408 -21.45 14.53 -12.95
N GLY A 409 -22.37 13.83 -13.61
CA GLY A 409 -22.13 13.33 -14.97
C GLY A 409 -23.03 12.16 -15.40
N LEU A 410 -23.44 11.30 -14.47
CA LEU A 410 -24.38 10.20 -14.77
C LEU A 410 -25.80 10.71 -15.02
N GLY A 411 -26.15 11.90 -14.50
CA GLY A 411 -27.36 12.61 -14.89
C GLY A 411 -27.43 12.83 -16.39
N PHE A 412 -26.33 13.21 -17.05
CA PHE A 412 -26.35 13.52 -18.49
C PHE A 412 -26.52 12.27 -19.36
N TYR A 413 -25.82 11.16 -19.03
CA TYR A 413 -25.94 9.92 -19.79
C TYR A 413 -27.28 9.19 -19.59
N LEU A 414 -27.84 9.18 -18.37
CA LEU A 414 -29.18 8.66 -18.13
C LEU A 414 -30.24 9.56 -18.77
N TYR A 415 -30.08 10.88 -18.75
CA TYR A 415 -31.03 11.80 -19.39
C TYR A 415 -31.00 11.69 -20.92
N VAL A 416 -29.82 11.54 -21.53
CA VAL A 416 -29.69 11.33 -22.99
C VAL A 416 -30.23 9.97 -23.42
N SER A 417 -29.92 8.88 -22.70
CA SER A 417 -30.51 7.56 -23.01
C SER A 417 -32.02 7.51 -22.77
N LEU A 418 -32.53 8.15 -21.71
CA LEU A 418 -33.96 8.23 -21.44
C LEU A 418 -34.66 9.12 -22.48
N ALA A 419 -34.07 10.25 -22.89
CA ALA A 419 -34.62 11.12 -23.92
C ALA A 419 -34.65 10.43 -25.30
N ILE A 420 -33.60 9.70 -25.68
CA ILE A 420 -33.58 8.93 -26.93
C ILE A 420 -34.62 7.81 -26.89
N THR A 421 -34.75 7.10 -25.77
CA THR A 421 -35.72 6.01 -25.62
C THR A 421 -37.17 6.55 -25.63
N ILE A 422 -37.43 7.67 -24.94
CA ILE A 422 -38.75 8.33 -24.96
C ILE A 422 -39.07 8.87 -26.37
N CYS A 423 -38.09 9.43 -27.09
CA CYS A 423 -38.29 9.92 -28.46
C CYS A 423 -38.59 8.77 -29.44
N ALA A 424 -37.89 7.63 -29.30
CA ALA A 424 -38.15 6.43 -30.09
C ALA A 424 -39.54 5.83 -29.78
N ILE A 425 -39.94 5.78 -28.52
CA ILE A 425 -41.28 5.32 -28.11
C ILE A 425 -42.37 6.27 -28.61
N LEU A 426 -42.19 7.59 -28.51
CA LEU A 426 -43.14 8.59 -29.04
C LEU A 426 -43.28 8.51 -30.56
N CYS A 427 -42.18 8.25 -31.29
CA CYS A 427 -42.23 8.03 -32.74
C CYS A 427 -42.93 6.72 -33.12
N ALA A 428 -42.84 5.68 -32.29
CA ALA A 428 -43.44 4.38 -32.56
C ALA A 428 -44.91 4.28 -32.15
N THR A 429 -45.37 5.08 -31.18
CA THR A 429 -46.69 4.91 -30.55
C THR A 429 -47.74 5.95 -30.93
N LEU A 430 -47.39 7.00 -31.70
CA LEU A 430 -48.35 7.98 -32.20
C LEU A 430 -48.68 7.76 -33.68
N PRO A 431 -49.72 6.99 -34.03
CA PRO A 431 -50.36 7.09 -35.32
C PRO A 431 -51.25 8.36 -35.30
N LEU A 432 -51.18 9.18 -36.35
CA LEU A 432 -52.02 10.36 -36.61
C LEU A 432 -51.48 11.72 -36.10
N ILE A 433 -50.28 12.12 -36.54
CA ILE A 433 -50.03 13.53 -36.88
C ILE A 433 -49.54 13.60 -38.32
N SER A 434 -50.30 14.33 -39.13
CA SER A 434 -50.12 14.55 -40.56
C SER A 434 -48.66 14.81 -40.97
N ARG A 435 -48.18 14.04 -41.94
CA ARG A 435 -46.84 14.11 -42.58
C ARG A 435 -46.52 15.44 -43.30
N SER A 436 -47.27 16.52 -43.07
CA SER A 436 -47.11 17.79 -43.81
C SER A 436 -46.20 18.82 -43.13
N SER A 437 -45.85 18.66 -41.84
CA SER A 437 -45.02 19.66 -41.12
C SER A 437 -43.59 19.20 -40.80
N CYS A 438 -43.21 17.93 -41.06
CA CYS A 438 -41.85 17.43 -40.83
C CYS A 438 -40.92 17.70 -42.03
N ARG A 439 -40.95 18.93 -42.57
CA ARG A 439 -40.12 19.37 -43.71
C ARG A 439 -39.27 20.61 -43.43
N ARG A 440 -39.15 21.05 -42.18
CA ARG A 440 -38.18 22.09 -41.80
C ARG A 440 -37.32 21.54 -40.67
N GLY A 441 -36.04 21.39 -41.00
CA GLY A 441 -35.06 20.53 -40.34
C GLY A 441 -34.86 20.81 -38.87
N LEU A 442 -34.90 19.75 -38.08
CA LEU A 442 -34.33 19.64 -36.74
C LEU A 442 -34.60 18.20 -36.29
N CYS A 443 -33.84 17.23 -36.84
CA CYS A 443 -33.72 15.86 -36.30
C CYS A 443 -32.70 15.05 -37.13
N CYS A 444 -31.52 15.61 -37.36
CA CYS A 444 -30.28 14.85 -37.62
C CYS A 444 -29.14 15.77 -37.13
N ALA A 445 -28.55 15.44 -35.99
CA ALA A 445 -27.20 15.86 -35.68
C ALA A 445 -26.43 14.58 -35.37
N GLU A 446 -25.30 14.43 -36.07
CA GLU A 446 -24.21 13.52 -35.73
C GLU A 446 -23.69 13.74 -34.31
#